data_AF-A0A1E7L175-F1
#
_entry.id   AF-A0A1E7L175-F1
#
_cell.length_a   1.000
_cell.length_b   1.000
_cell.length_c   1.000
_cell.angle_alpha   90.00
_cell.angle_beta   90.00
_cell.angle_gamma   90.00
#
_symmetry.space_group_name_H-M   'P 1'
#
loop_
_entity.id
_entity.type
_entity.pdbx_description
1 polymer ?
#
loop_
_entity_poly.entity_id
_entity_poly.type
_entity_poly.pdbx_seq_one_letter_code
_entity_poly.pdbx_strand_id
1 'polypeptide(L)'
;MPVAGDGRRADAAIQRILEKAAPHGKVAAGVQRRAVQAAWSAWRSKVGGAATARDRYRFTRMRLRAGIARTTAGHGRLVVHLVWAGADPRGEYRDDRTARMPVKKVHGRWKGVR
;
A
#
# COMPACT_ATOMS: atom_id res chain seq x y z
N MET A 1 -1.20 -9.57 -17.86
CA MET A 1 -1.07 -8.45 -16.89
C MET A 1 -2.18 -7.47 -17.20
N PRO A 2 -2.99 -7.00 -16.24
CA PRO A 2 -4.05 -6.03 -16.52
C PRO A 2 -3.45 -4.68 -16.99
N VAL A 3 -4.12 -4.04 -17.96
CA VAL A 3 -3.62 -2.85 -18.66
C VAL A 3 -3.91 -1.59 -17.85
N ALA A 4 -3.05 -0.59 -17.99
CA ALA A 4 -3.22 0.69 -17.33
C ALA A 4 -4.56 1.34 -17.70
N GLY A 5 -5.43 1.59 -16.72
CA GLY A 5 -6.75 2.23 -16.94
C GLY A 5 -7.98 1.32 -16.84
N ASP A 6 -7.84 0.01 -16.61
CA ASP A 6 -8.97 -0.96 -16.52
C ASP A 6 -9.93 -0.78 -15.31
N GLY A 7 -9.71 0.24 -14.48
CA GLY A 7 -10.58 0.57 -13.36
C GLY A 7 -10.71 -0.55 -12.29
N ARG A 8 -11.83 -0.56 -11.56
CA ARG A 8 -12.07 -1.46 -10.40
C ARG A 8 -12.03 -2.96 -10.75
N ARG A 9 -12.24 -3.36 -12.01
CA ARG A 9 -12.18 -4.77 -12.43
C ARG A 9 -10.75 -5.31 -12.42
N ALA A 10 -9.78 -4.54 -12.87
CA ALA A 10 -8.36 -4.92 -12.78
C ALA A 10 -7.85 -4.94 -11.34
N ASP A 11 -8.36 -4.06 -10.47
CA ASP A 11 -7.98 -4.02 -9.06
C ASP A 11 -8.25 -5.37 -8.35
N ALA A 12 -9.37 -6.03 -8.67
CA ALA A 12 -9.68 -7.36 -8.14
C ALA A 12 -8.72 -8.46 -8.65
N ALA A 13 -8.31 -8.39 -9.92
CA ALA A 13 -7.33 -9.32 -10.47
C ALA A 13 -5.94 -9.13 -9.82
N ILE A 14 -5.54 -7.87 -9.61
CA ILE A 14 -4.29 -7.52 -8.92
C ILE A 14 -4.33 -7.98 -7.47
N GLN A 15 -5.46 -7.82 -6.78
CA GLN A 15 -5.64 -8.33 -5.42
C GLN A 15 -5.41 -9.84 -5.35
N ARG A 16 -5.96 -10.62 -6.29
CA ARG A 16 -5.74 -12.08 -6.35
C ARG A 16 -4.29 -12.47 -6.62
N ILE A 17 -3.62 -11.74 -7.53
CA ILE A 17 -2.18 -11.95 -7.80
C ILE A 17 -1.35 -11.66 -6.55
N LEU A 18 -1.66 -10.55 -5.86
CA LEU A 18 -0.99 -10.12 -4.63
C LEU A 18 -1.20 -11.13 -3.49
N GLU A 19 -2.40 -11.70 -3.39
CA GLU A 19 -2.72 -12.76 -2.44
C GLU A 19 -1.92 -14.04 -2.70
N LYS A 20 -1.75 -14.44 -3.96
CA LYS A 20 -0.95 -15.60 -4.36
C LYS A 20 0.54 -15.39 -4.13
N ALA A 21 1.05 -14.17 -4.37
CA ALA A 21 2.46 -13.83 -4.27
C ALA A 21 2.97 -13.62 -2.84
N ALA A 22 2.08 -13.50 -1.85
CA ALA A 22 2.45 -13.25 -0.46
C ALA A 22 2.29 -14.53 0.39
N PRO A 23 3.35 -15.33 0.61
CA PRO A 23 3.28 -16.66 1.24
C PRO A 23 3.05 -16.66 2.76
N HIS A 24 3.10 -15.49 3.40
CA HIS A 24 3.03 -15.39 4.87
C HIS A 24 1.59 -15.41 5.42
N GLY A 25 1.47 -15.68 6.72
CA GLY A 25 0.21 -16.01 7.42
C GLY A 25 -1.00 -15.14 7.09
N LYS A 26 -2.17 -15.80 6.99
CA LYS A 26 -3.46 -15.15 6.77
C LYS A 26 -3.82 -14.28 7.97
N VAL A 27 -4.35 -13.09 7.68
CA VAL A 27 -4.85 -12.14 8.67
C VAL A 27 -6.37 -12.07 8.53
N ALA A 28 -7.09 -11.96 9.66
CA ALA A 28 -8.55 -11.78 9.63
C ALA A 28 -8.94 -10.57 8.76
N ALA A 29 -9.99 -10.68 7.94
CA ALA A 29 -10.35 -9.67 6.96
C ALA A 29 -10.57 -8.25 7.53
N GLY A 30 -11.12 -8.15 8.76
CA GLY A 30 -11.27 -6.87 9.46
C GLY A 30 -9.93 -6.23 9.87
N VAL A 31 -8.97 -7.06 10.29
CA VAL A 31 -7.61 -6.62 10.64
C VAL A 31 -6.85 -6.22 9.38
N GLN A 32 -6.96 -6.99 8.30
CA GLN A 32 -6.35 -6.66 7.01
C GLN A 32 -6.83 -5.31 6.48
N ARG A 33 -8.14 -5.06 6.44
CA ARG A 33 -8.70 -3.77 5.98
C ARG A 33 -8.13 -2.58 6.76
N ARG A 34 -8.11 -2.67 8.09
CA ARG A 34 -7.58 -1.61 8.96
C ARG A 34 -6.07 -1.41 8.78
N ALA A 35 -5.31 -2.49 8.65
CA ALA A 35 -3.87 -2.45 8.42
C ALA A 35 -3.52 -1.83 7.06
N VAL A 36 -4.24 -2.21 6.00
CA VAL A 36 -4.07 -1.66 4.65
C VAL A 36 -4.39 -0.16 4.61
N GLN A 37 -5.48 0.26 5.26
CA GLN A 37 -5.82 1.68 5.37
C GLN A 37 -4.73 2.48 6.10
N ALA A 38 -4.25 1.99 7.25
CA ALA A 38 -3.19 2.65 8.01
C ALA A 38 -1.88 2.75 7.22
N ALA A 39 -1.49 1.66 6.54
CA ALA A 39 -0.31 1.62 5.69
C ALA A 39 -0.42 2.60 4.51
N TRP A 40 -1.58 2.63 3.83
CA TRP A 40 -1.82 3.52 2.71
C TRP A 40 -1.75 5.00 3.12
N SER A 41 -2.41 5.38 4.22
CA SER A 41 -2.34 6.74 4.74
C SER A 41 -0.92 7.15 5.10
N ALA A 42 -0.17 6.27 5.78
CA ALA A 42 1.23 6.54 6.14
C ALA A 42 2.13 6.70 4.90
N TRP A 43 1.98 5.81 3.91
CA TRP A 43 2.70 5.86 2.64
C TRP A 43 2.38 7.12 1.87
N ARG A 44 1.09 7.44 1.69
CA ARG A 44 0.65 8.64 0.96
C ARG A 44 1.17 9.92 1.59
N SER A 45 1.17 10.03 2.92
CA SER A 45 1.76 11.21 3.56
C SER A 45 3.28 11.26 3.43
N LYS A 46 3.97 10.11 3.28
CA LYS A 46 5.44 10.04 3.07
C LYS A 46 5.83 10.47 1.66
N VAL A 47 5.05 10.10 0.64
CA VAL A 47 5.40 10.36 -0.77
C VAL A 47 4.60 11.48 -1.45
N GLY A 48 3.53 11.95 -0.80
CA GLY A 48 2.67 13.05 -1.26
C GLY A 48 2.69 14.31 -0.38
N GLY A 49 3.45 14.30 0.73
CA GLY A 49 3.56 15.42 1.69
C GLY A 49 4.71 16.40 1.40
N ALA A 50 4.62 17.62 1.95
CA ALA A 50 5.36 18.81 1.53
C ALA A 50 6.84 18.89 1.98
N ALA A 51 7.70 19.20 0.99
CA ALA A 51 8.88 20.06 0.97
C ALA A 51 9.79 20.11 2.21
N THR A 52 10.92 19.40 2.12
CA THR A 52 12.20 20.12 2.16
C THR A 52 12.76 20.18 0.74
N ALA A 53 13.52 21.23 0.42
CA ALA A 53 13.98 21.61 -0.94
C ALA A 53 14.88 20.58 -1.67
N ARG A 54 14.93 19.33 -1.20
CA ARG A 54 15.67 18.21 -1.77
C ARG A 54 14.78 17.10 -2.37
N ASP A 55 13.44 17.19 -2.27
CA ASP A 55 12.54 16.08 -2.59
C ASP A 55 12.20 15.92 -4.08
N ARG A 56 12.95 15.06 -4.76
CA ARG A 56 12.73 14.58 -6.14
C ARG A 56 11.57 13.56 -6.28
N TYR A 57 10.65 13.44 -5.32
CA TYR A 57 9.67 12.33 -5.25
C TYR A 57 8.23 12.74 -4.92
N ARG A 58 7.79 13.95 -5.29
CA ARG A 58 6.40 14.37 -5.11
C ARG A 58 5.44 13.62 -6.05
N PHE A 59 4.83 12.54 -5.57
CA PHE A 59 3.81 11.83 -6.34
C PHE A 59 2.44 12.51 -6.20
N THR A 60 1.68 12.55 -7.30
CA THR A 60 0.33 13.12 -7.35
C THR A 60 -0.66 12.11 -7.93
N ARG A 61 -1.97 12.43 -7.88
CA ARG A 61 -3.06 11.55 -8.38
C ARG A 61 -3.02 10.11 -7.82
N MET A 62 -2.63 10.00 -6.55
CA MET A 62 -2.38 8.73 -5.89
C MET A 62 -3.67 7.95 -5.59
N ARG A 63 -3.75 6.69 -6.04
CA ARG A 63 -4.86 5.75 -5.78
C ARG A 63 -4.34 4.37 -5.36
N LEU A 64 -4.92 3.79 -4.32
CA LEU A 64 -4.66 2.40 -3.96
C LEU A 64 -5.41 1.46 -4.91
N ARG A 65 -4.74 0.45 -5.47
CA ARG A 65 -5.34 -0.59 -6.31
C ARG A 65 -5.57 -1.90 -5.57
N ALA A 66 -4.56 -2.34 -4.81
CA ALA A 66 -4.64 -3.58 -4.04
C ALA A 66 -3.81 -3.47 -2.76
N GLY A 67 -4.15 -4.28 -1.76
CA GLY A 67 -3.45 -4.27 -0.49
C GLY A 67 -3.63 -5.58 0.26
N ILE A 68 -2.53 -6.11 0.78
CA ILE A 68 -2.57 -7.31 1.62
C ILE A 68 -1.71 -7.12 2.86
N ALA A 69 -2.26 -7.51 4.01
CA ALA A 69 -1.54 -7.51 5.28
C ALA A 69 -1.15 -8.94 5.63
N ARG A 70 0.11 -9.14 5.98
CA ARG A 70 0.65 -10.44 6.40
C ARG A 70 1.26 -10.32 7.78
N THR A 71 1.10 -11.36 8.59
CA THR A 71 1.80 -11.46 9.87
C THR A 71 3.30 -11.63 9.64
N THR A 72 4.12 -10.87 10.36
CA THR A 72 5.55 -11.17 10.50
C THR A 72 5.75 -12.08 11.71
N ALA A 73 6.86 -12.82 11.77
CA ALA A 73 7.24 -13.54 12.99
C ALA A 73 7.28 -12.53 14.16
N GLY A 74 6.32 -12.63 15.09
CA GLY A 74 6.15 -11.73 16.23
C GLY A 74 4.73 -11.16 16.40
N HIS A 75 4.24 -11.13 17.64
CA HIS A 75 2.91 -10.61 17.98
C HIS A 75 2.80 -9.10 17.69
N GLY A 76 1.68 -8.67 17.09
CA GLY A 76 1.34 -7.25 16.94
C GLY A 76 2.06 -6.48 15.83
N ARG A 77 2.80 -7.17 14.95
CA ARG A 77 3.45 -6.60 13.77
C ARG A 77 2.92 -7.25 12.50
N LEU A 78 2.58 -6.44 11.50
CA LEU A 78 2.22 -6.90 10.16
C LEU A 78 3.08 -6.18 9.14
N VAL A 79 3.26 -6.81 7.99
CA VAL A 79 3.76 -6.17 6.79
C VAL A 79 2.60 -6.03 5.82
N VAL A 80 2.41 -4.83 5.31
CA VAL A 80 1.42 -4.55 4.27
C VAL A 80 2.12 -4.36 2.94
N HIS A 81 1.71 -5.15 1.95
CA HIS A 81 2.09 -4.94 0.56
C HIS A 81 0.97 -4.16 -0.12
N LEU A 82 1.31 -3.05 -0.76
CA LEU A 82 0.38 -2.15 -1.45
C LEU A 82 0.73 -2.14 -2.94
N VAL A 83 -0.29 -2.19 -3.78
CA VAL A 83 -0.20 -1.85 -5.20
C VAL A 83 -0.98 -0.57 -5.39
N TRP A 84 -0.37 0.44 -5.99
CA TRP A 84 -0.93 1.77 -6.10
C TRP A 84 -0.59 2.39 -7.44
N ALA A 85 -1.36 3.42 -7.79
CA ALA A 85 -1.19 4.21 -8.98
C ALA A 85 -0.90 5.67 -8.60
N GLY A 86 -0.10 6.35 -9.40
CA GLY A 86 0.21 7.76 -9.21
C GLY A 86 1.13 8.32 -10.29
N ALA A 87 1.04 9.63 -10.46
CA ALA A 87 1.95 10.40 -11.31
C ALA A 87 3.19 10.78 -10.51
N ASP A 88 4.37 10.55 -11.10
CA ASP A 88 5.63 11.00 -10.51
C ASP A 88 5.88 12.50 -10.77
N PRO A 89 6.98 13.09 -10.26
CA PRO A 89 7.27 14.50 -10.47
C PRO A 89 7.47 14.92 -11.93
N ARG A 90 7.73 13.98 -12.84
CA ARG A 90 7.81 14.24 -14.29
C ARG A 90 6.44 14.21 -14.96
N GLY A 91 5.39 13.92 -14.20
CA GLY A 91 4.01 13.80 -14.70
C GLY A 91 3.67 12.39 -15.20
N GLU A 92 4.59 11.43 -15.12
CA GLU A 92 4.37 10.08 -15.66
C GLU A 92 3.45 9.28 -14.73
N TYR A 93 2.23 9.00 -15.20
CA TYR A 93 1.28 8.18 -14.48
C TYR A 93 1.56 6.70 -14.70
N ARG A 94 1.83 5.99 -13.60
CA ARG A 94 1.92 4.53 -13.60
C ARG A 94 0.97 3.95 -12.58
N ASP A 95 0.45 2.78 -12.87
CA ASP A 95 -0.58 2.14 -12.08
C ASP A 95 -0.18 0.77 -11.51
N ASP A 96 1.07 0.37 -11.66
CA ASP A 96 1.66 -0.89 -11.21
C ASP A 96 2.66 -0.70 -10.06
N ARG A 97 2.67 0.47 -9.42
CA ARG A 97 3.66 0.79 -8.39
C ARG A 97 3.41 -0.03 -7.13
N THR A 98 4.47 -0.58 -6.55
CA THR A 98 4.39 -1.36 -5.30
C THR A 98 5.03 -0.64 -4.13
N ALA A 99 4.48 -0.82 -2.93
CA ALA A 99 5.11 -0.37 -1.69
C ALA A 99 4.96 -1.43 -0.59
N ARG A 100 5.96 -1.53 0.28
CA ARG A 100 5.94 -2.42 1.45
C ARG A 100 6.02 -1.59 2.72
N MET A 101 4.99 -1.69 3.55
CA MET A 101 4.84 -0.87 4.75
C MET A 101 4.73 -1.76 6.00
N PRO A 102 5.69 -1.70 6.93
CA PRO A 102 5.49 -2.27 8.24
C PRO A 102 4.41 -1.50 9.00
N VAL A 103 3.49 -2.23 9.63
CA VAL A 103 2.48 -1.67 10.52
C VAL A 103 2.56 -2.36 11.88
N LYS A 104 2.40 -1.57 12.94
CA LYS A 104 2.37 -2.07 14.32
C LYS A 104 1.07 -1.69 15.00
N LYS A 105 0.61 -2.53 15.94
CA LYS A 105 -0.54 -2.23 16.79
C LYS A 105 -0.10 -1.29 17.92
N VAL A 106 -0.69 -0.10 18.00
CA VAL A 106 -0.46 0.92 19.04
C VAL A 106 -1.81 1.28 19.65
N HIS A 107 -1.99 1.06 20.96
CA HIS A 107 -3.25 1.31 21.67
C HIS A 107 -4.49 0.75 20.95
N GLY A 108 -4.41 -0.50 20.48
CA GLY A 108 -5.51 -1.15 19.76
C GLY A 108 -5.68 -0.74 18.28
N ARG A 109 -4.97 0.29 17.79
CA ARG A 109 -5.04 0.78 16.40
C ARG A 109 -3.80 0.42 15.61
N TRP A 110 -3.96 0.10 14.32
CA TRP A 110 -2.82 -0.12 13.43
C TRP A 110 -2.24 1.22 12.98
N LYS A 111 -0.92 1.36 13.06
CA LYS A 111 -0.18 2.52 12.54
C LYS A 111 0.95 2.06 11.65
N GLY A 112 1.12 2.73 10.50
CA GLY A 112 2.30 2.58 9.64
C GLY A 112 3.54 3.09 10.36
N VAL A 113 4.62 2.32 10.28
CA VAL A 113 5.95 2.73 10.72
C VAL A 113 6.63 3.39 9.51
N ARG A 114 7.15 4.60 9.69
CA ARG A 114 7.74 5.43 8.61
C ARG A 114 9.21 5.11 8.38
#